data_AF-A0A9E2YRH4-F1
#
_entry.id   AF-A0A9E2YRH4-F1
#
_cell.length_a   1.000
_cell.length_b   1.000
_cell.length_c   1.000
_cell.angle_alpha   90.00
_cell.angle_beta   90.00
_cell.angle_gamma   90.00
#
_symmetry.space_group_name_H-M   'P 1'
#
loop_
_entity.id
_entity.type
_entity.pdbx_description
1 polymer ?
#
loop_
_entity_poly.entity_id
_entity_poly.type
_entity_poly.pdbx_seq_one_letter_code
_entity_poly.pdbx_strand_id
1 'polypeptide(L)'
;PSYGRDVAPILERHCVGCHRPDEIGPMPLGSYTEVRPWAKAIREAVVKTKMPPWFADPHSVAFSNNPSLTDAEIATISAWVGAGAPEGSAGGGARTHVVHEGWNIGRPDAVWEMPKAFEVPASGELDYQYIIVPTGLKQDRWVQQVEIRPGNRAVVHHAVVYVREPGSAWLRGQALGEPFTMQGVTRNDILFTYTPGNSHDEWPPGMAKLIPAGSDLVFQMHYTPAKKVAHDQTRIGVRFAKEKPAKRVLTLQLNQDRLYIPPNTPDYRASVSGTMPAAATLLSLYPHMHLRGKQFEYTLNGKLLLRVNDYDFYWQLTYRLAAPLQLHAHDRLECTAVFDNSRNNPRNPDPDDFVRYGQQSSDEMMIGFFDVAVDASLDKFEYFEQRRKQSMR
;
A
#
# COMPACT_ATOMS: atom_id res chain seq x y z
N PRO A 1 30.42 6.06 -17.91
CA PRO A 1 29.00 6.49 -17.91
C PRO A 1 28.85 7.94 -17.44
N SER A 2 27.85 8.68 -17.91
CA SER A 2 27.50 10.02 -17.42
C SER A 2 26.13 10.03 -16.75
N TYR A 3 25.87 11.05 -15.93
CA TYR A 3 24.59 11.19 -15.26
C TYR A 3 23.44 11.29 -16.27
N GLY A 4 23.47 12.30 -17.14
CA GLY A 4 22.33 12.60 -18.00
C GLY A 4 21.96 11.50 -19.00
N ARG A 5 22.95 10.75 -19.51
CA ARG A 5 22.71 9.70 -20.50
C ARG A 5 22.42 8.34 -19.86
N ASP A 6 23.20 7.96 -18.85
CA ASP A 6 23.25 6.57 -18.39
C ASP A 6 22.57 6.37 -17.03
N VAL A 7 22.64 7.34 -16.10
CA VAL A 7 22.14 7.17 -14.72
C VAL A 7 20.77 7.79 -14.50
N ALA A 8 20.51 8.97 -15.05
CA ALA A 8 19.23 9.65 -14.89
C ALA A 8 18.02 8.78 -15.29
N PRO A 9 18.02 8.07 -16.44
CA PRO A 9 16.89 7.20 -16.79
C PRO A 9 16.65 6.06 -15.80
N ILE A 10 17.70 5.60 -15.12
CA ILE A 10 17.61 4.55 -14.08
C ILE A 10 16.95 5.14 -12.83
N LEU A 11 17.41 6.30 -12.36
CA LEU A 11 16.86 6.96 -11.18
C LEU A 11 15.42 7.44 -11.41
N GLU A 12 15.11 7.98 -12.59
CA GLU A 12 13.76 8.40 -12.96
C GLU A 12 12.76 7.23 -12.88
N ARG A 13 13.15 6.05 -13.35
CA ARG A 13 12.31 4.86 -13.34
C ARG A 13 12.12 4.25 -11.94
N HIS A 14 13.19 4.21 -11.15
CA HIS A 14 13.24 3.36 -9.95
C HIS A 14 13.24 4.14 -8.63
N CYS A 15 13.67 5.40 -8.63
CA CYS A 15 13.95 6.15 -7.39
C CYS A 15 13.10 7.41 -7.27
N VAL A 16 12.90 8.16 -8.35
CA VAL A 16 12.28 9.50 -8.31
C VAL A 16 10.84 9.47 -7.79
N GLY A 17 10.10 8.38 -8.01
CA GLY A 17 8.74 8.24 -7.46
C GLY A 17 8.67 8.42 -5.93
N CYS A 18 9.68 7.91 -5.20
CA CYS A 18 9.80 8.13 -3.75
C CYS A 18 10.72 9.31 -3.40
N HIS A 19 11.70 9.62 -4.24
CA HIS A 19 12.71 10.64 -4.03
C HIS A 19 12.43 11.93 -4.83
N ARG A 20 11.21 12.42 -4.75
CA ARG A 20 10.85 13.77 -5.21
C ARG A 20 10.41 14.60 -4.00
N PRO A 21 10.37 15.94 -4.11
CA PRO A 21 9.89 16.79 -3.03
C PRO A 21 8.53 16.31 -2.48
N ASP A 22 8.39 16.39 -1.16
CA ASP A 22 7.20 15.99 -0.39
C ASP A 22 6.82 14.49 -0.44
N GLU A 23 7.63 13.61 -1.01
CA GLU A 23 7.46 12.16 -0.90
C GLU A 23 8.29 11.54 0.24
N ILE A 24 8.20 10.21 0.40
CA ILE A 24 8.80 9.50 1.54
C ILE A 24 10.35 9.49 1.54
N GLY A 25 10.97 9.73 0.39
CA GLY A 25 12.43 9.78 0.26
C GLY A 25 13.02 10.94 1.06
N PRO A 26 14.11 10.74 1.83
CA PRO A 26 14.66 11.77 2.70
C PRO A 26 15.35 12.92 1.95
N MET A 27 15.57 12.75 0.65
CA MET A 27 16.14 13.76 -0.24
C MET A 27 15.57 13.58 -1.65
N PRO A 28 15.46 14.67 -2.44
CA PRO A 28 15.13 14.56 -3.85
C PRO A 28 16.31 13.97 -4.64
N LEU A 29 16.00 13.22 -5.71
CA LEU A 29 16.96 12.61 -6.64
C LEU A 29 16.58 12.92 -8.10
N GLY A 30 15.90 14.04 -8.34
CA GLY A 30 15.33 14.41 -9.63
C GLY A 30 16.31 15.13 -10.57
N SER A 31 17.47 15.58 -10.09
CA SER A 31 18.45 16.33 -10.89
C SER A 31 19.89 15.99 -10.53
N TYR A 32 20.85 16.31 -11.41
CA TYR A 32 22.27 16.07 -11.15
C TYR A 32 22.74 16.72 -9.85
N THR A 33 22.38 17.99 -9.64
CA THR A 33 22.75 18.76 -8.44
C THR A 33 22.24 18.10 -7.16
N GLU A 34 21.04 17.53 -7.19
CA GLU A 34 20.46 16.82 -6.05
C GLU A 34 21.10 15.45 -5.85
N VAL A 35 21.39 14.70 -6.93
CA VAL A 35 21.92 13.33 -6.87
C VAL A 35 23.41 13.31 -6.51
N ARG A 36 24.20 14.27 -7.02
CA ARG A 36 25.68 14.25 -6.96
C ARG A 36 26.26 14.18 -5.54
N PRO A 37 25.72 14.88 -4.52
CA PRO A 37 26.15 14.75 -3.13
C PRO A 37 25.95 13.33 -2.56
N TRP A 38 24.92 12.62 -3.01
CA TRP A 38 24.54 11.30 -2.50
C TRP A 38 25.10 10.14 -3.31
N ALA A 39 25.83 10.41 -4.39
CA ALA A 39 26.32 9.39 -5.34
C ALA A 39 26.94 8.15 -4.67
N LYS A 40 27.81 8.33 -3.66
CA LYS A 40 28.41 7.22 -2.92
C LYS A 40 27.38 6.40 -2.11
N ALA A 41 26.47 7.08 -1.41
CA ALA A 41 25.41 6.45 -0.63
C ALA A 41 24.40 5.71 -1.53
N ILE A 42 24.07 6.29 -2.68
CA ILE A 42 23.23 5.64 -3.70
C ILE A 42 23.89 4.35 -4.18
N ARG A 43 25.16 4.40 -4.58
CA ARG A 43 25.92 3.18 -4.97
C ARG A 43 25.87 2.13 -3.88
N GLU A 44 26.13 2.50 -2.63
CA GLU A 44 26.10 1.57 -1.51
C GLU A 44 24.72 0.93 -1.33
N ALA A 45 23.65 1.73 -1.39
CA ALA A 45 22.29 1.26 -1.21
C ALA A 45 21.85 0.30 -2.33
N VAL A 46 22.18 0.60 -3.60
CA VAL A 46 21.79 -0.27 -4.74
C VAL A 46 22.62 -1.55 -4.80
N VAL A 47 23.93 -1.49 -4.48
CA VAL A 47 24.80 -2.69 -4.45
C VAL A 47 24.37 -3.66 -3.35
N LYS A 48 23.90 -3.13 -2.20
CA LYS A 48 23.34 -3.93 -1.10
C LYS A 48 21.87 -4.30 -1.30
N THR A 49 21.29 -3.99 -2.47
CA THR A 49 19.87 -4.20 -2.79
C THR A 49 18.91 -3.68 -1.71
N LYS A 50 19.32 -2.63 -0.98
CA LYS A 50 18.48 -1.96 0.03
C LYS A 50 17.49 -1.01 -0.64
N MET A 51 17.86 -0.47 -1.81
CA MET A 51 17.06 0.47 -2.58
C MET A 51 17.01 0.06 -4.05
N PRO A 52 15.83 0.19 -4.69
CA PRO A 52 14.53 0.43 -4.06
C PRO A 52 14.09 -0.74 -3.17
N PRO A 53 13.29 -0.51 -2.11
CA PRO A 53 12.84 -1.57 -1.22
C PRO A 53 11.95 -2.55 -1.97
N TRP A 54 12.31 -3.83 -1.95
CA TRP A 54 11.52 -4.92 -2.52
C TRP A 54 11.85 -6.21 -1.78
N PHE A 55 10.82 -6.89 -1.26
CA PHE A 55 11.02 -7.98 -0.31
C PHE A 55 10.43 -9.31 -0.78
N ALA A 56 9.85 -9.36 -1.99
CA ALA A 56 9.36 -10.60 -2.55
C ALA A 56 10.52 -11.55 -2.85
N ASP A 57 10.40 -12.78 -2.38
CA ASP A 57 11.29 -13.88 -2.71
C ASP A 57 11.30 -14.10 -4.24
N PRO A 58 12.47 -14.29 -4.88
CA PRO A 58 12.57 -14.53 -6.32
C PRO A 58 11.78 -15.75 -6.85
N HIS A 59 11.42 -16.71 -5.99
CA HIS A 59 10.58 -17.86 -6.36
C HIS A 59 9.07 -17.55 -6.31
N SER A 60 8.68 -16.36 -5.87
CA SER A 60 7.32 -15.85 -6.02
C SER A 60 6.96 -15.69 -7.50
N VAL A 61 5.67 -15.51 -7.79
CA VAL A 61 5.26 -15.19 -9.16
C VAL A 61 5.77 -13.80 -9.57
N ALA A 62 5.74 -13.50 -10.87
CA ALA A 62 6.18 -12.20 -11.37
C ALA A 62 5.19 -11.08 -10.98
N PHE A 63 5.73 -9.93 -10.57
CA PHE A 63 4.97 -8.74 -10.23
C PHE A 63 5.33 -7.57 -11.15
N SER A 64 4.33 -6.83 -11.64
CA SER A 64 4.51 -5.73 -12.60
C SER A 64 5.15 -4.49 -11.98
N ASN A 65 5.07 -4.35 -10.65
CA ASN A 65 5.56 -3.20 -9.90
C ASN A 65 6.86 -3.47 -9.15
N ASN A 66 7.64 -4.49 -9.53
CA ASN A 66 8.95 -4.74 -8.97
C ASN A 66 9.92 -3.58 -9.35
N PRO A 67 10.38 -2.76 -8.39
CA PRO A 67 11.26 -1.61 -8.66
C PRO A 67 12.75 -1.98 -8.62
N SER A 68 13.08 -3.27 -8.51
CA SER A 68 14.48 -3.72 -8.39
C SER A 68 15.29 -3.34 -9.63
N LEU A 69 16.52 -2.91 -9.40
CA LEU A 69 17.48 -2.67 -10.48
C LEU A 69 18.02 -4.01 -11.00
N THR A 70 18.30 -4.04 -12.29
CA THR A 70 19.10 -5.11 -12.91
C THR A 70 20.58 -4.98 -12.56
N ASP A 71 21.34 -6.09 -12.65
CA ASP A 71 22.80 -6.07 -12.44
C ASP A 71 23.52 -5.07 -13.34
N ALA A 72 23.05 -4.89 -14.58
CA ALA A 72 23.58 -3.93 -15.53
C ALA A 72 23.32 -2.47 -15.10
N GLU A 73 22.14 -2.18 -14.53
CA GLU A 73 21.82 -0.86 -13.98
C GLU A 73 22.67 -0.57 -12.73
N ILE A 74 22.83 -1.55 -11.83
CA ILE A 74 23.72 -1.44 -10.65
C ILE A 74 25.17 -1.20 -11.07
N ALA A 75 25.66 -1.93 -12.07
CA ALA A 75 27.00 -1.75 -12.63
C ALA A 75 27.17 -0.36 -13.27
N THR A 76 26.15 0.13 -13.97
CA THR A 76 26.15 1.47 -14.59
C THR A 76 26.27 2.57 -13.53
N ILE A 77 25.46 2.51 -12.47
CA ILE A 77 25.55 3.44 -11.32
C ILE A 77 26.92 3.33 -10.67
N SER A 78 27.39 2.11 -10.39
CA SER A 78 28.68 1.88 -9.72
C SER A 78 29.85 2.45 -10.52
N ALA A 79 29.87 2.24 -11.84
CA ALA A 79 30.90 2.75 -12.73
C ALA A 79 30.84 4.28 -12.87
N TRP A 80 29.63 4.86 -12.92
CA TRP A 80 29.46 6.32 -12.90
C TRP A 80 30.04 6.94 -11.62
N VAL A 81 29.72 6.37 -10.44
CA VAL A 81 30.28 6.83 -9.16
C VAL A 81 31.79 6.64 -9.10
N GLY A 82 32.30 5.51 -9.60
CA GLY A 82 33.74 5.22 -9.68
C GLY A 82 34.51 6.22 -10.55
N ALA A 83 33.87 6.74 -11.61
CA ALA A 83 34.44 7.77 -12.48
C ALA A 83 34.35 9.21 -11.90
N GLY A 84 33.98 9.37 -10.63
CA GLY A 84 33.80 10.68 -10.00
C GLY A 84 32.42 11.30 -10.24
N ALA A 85 31.43 10.50 -10.65
CA ALA A 85 30.06 10.91 -10.92
C ALA A 85 29.96 12.10 -11.89
N PRO A 86 30.50 11.99 -13.12
CA PRO A 86 30.45 13.07 -14.10
C PRO A 86 29.02 13.33 -14.58
N GLU A 87 28.65 14.61 -14.71
CA GLU A 87 27.34 15.02 -15.26
C GLU A 87 27.17 14.57 -16.73
N GLY A 88 28.22 14.73 -17.52
CA GLY A 88 28.24 14.57 -18.98
C GLY A 88 27.98 15.89 -19.70
N SER A 89 28.45 16.02 -20.94
CA SER A 89 28.23 17.21 -21.77
C SER A 89 26.77 17.30 -22.23
N ALA A 90 26.15 18.47 -22.08
CA ALA A 90 24.78 18.81 -22.50
C ALA A 90 24.48 18.68 -24.02
N GLY A 91 25.42 18.19 -24.82
CA GLY A 91 25.38 18.15 -26.29
C GLY A 91 24.58 17.00 -26.91
N GLY A 92 23.81 16.25 -26.11
CA GLY A 92 22.88 15.23 -26.59
C GLY A 92 21.52 15.44 -25.96
N GLY A 93 20.94 16.63 -26.18
CA GLY A 93 19.63 17.05 -25.66
C GLY A 93 19.49 16.75 -24.18
N ALA A 94 19.94 17.67 -23.32
CA ALA A 94 19.61 17.63 -21.89
C ALA A 94 18.12 17.32 -21.78
N ARG A 95 17.79 16.06 -21.45
CA ARG A 95 16.42 15.70 -21.13
C ARG A 95 16.19 16.48 -19.85
N THR A 96 15.48 17.60 -19.99
CA THR A 96 14.95 18.34 -18.85
C THR A 96 14.25 17.30 -18.01
N HIS A 97 14.82 16.98 -16.84
CA HIS A 97 14.24 16.03 -15.93
C HIS A 97 12.78 16.41 -15.72
N VAL A 98 11.90 15.44 -15.93
CA VAL A 98 10.48 15.65 -15.65
C VAL A 98 10.38 15.78 -14.14
N VAL A 99 10.34 17.02 -13.64
CA VAL A 99 9.93 17.27 -12.27
C VAL A 99 8.46 16.85 -12.20
N HIS A 100 8.22 15.67 -11.65
CA HIS A 100 6.88 15.19 -11.40
C HIS A 100 6.29 15.96 -10.21
N GLU A 101 5.79 17.16 -10.46
CA GLU A 101 5.00 17.88 -9.47
C GLU A 101 3.59 17.29 -9.34
N GLY A 102 3.05 17.32 -8.13
CA GLY A 102 1.69 16.85 -7.87
C GLY A 102 1.59 15.32 -7.76
N TRP A 103 0.53 14.77 -8.33
CA TRP A 103 0.06 13.40 -8.09
C TRP A 103 0.84 12.36 -8.93
N ASN A 104 1.12 11.20 -8.34
CA ASN A 104 1.66 10.01 -9.02
C ASN A 104 0.69 9.47 -10.09
N ILE A 105 -0.61 9.69 -9.92
CA ILE A 105 -1.64 9.27 -10.90
C ILE A 105 -1.84 10.27 -12.05
N GLY A 106 -1.06 11.35 -12.10
CA GLY A 106 -1.36 12.51 -12.97
C GLY A 106 -2.50 13.35 -12.41
N ARG A 107 -3.01 14.33 -13.18
CA ARG A 107 -4.08 15.24 -12.70
C ARG A 107 -5.33 14.44 -12.28
N PRO A 108 -5.76 14.50 -11.01
CA PRO A 108 -6.99 13.84 -10.57
C PRO A 108 -8.23 14.49 -11.21
N ASP A 109 -9.24 13.66 -11.47
CA ASP A 109 -10.57 14.11 -11.90
C ASP A 109 -11.42 14.56 -10.70
N ALA A 110 -11.15 14.01 -9.52
CA ALA A 110 -11.73 14.43 -8.26
C ALA A 110 -10.70 14.32 -7.13
N VAL A 111 -10.81 15.21 -6.15
CA VAL A 111 -10.02 15.22 -4.91
C VAL A 111 -10.98 15.41 -3.75
N TRP A 112 -10.87 14.56 -2.74
CA TRP A 112 -11.57 14.72 -1.46
C TRP A 112 -10.53 14.83 -0.35
N GLU A 113 -10.69 15.82 0.52
CA GLU A 113 -9.77 16.16 1.58
C GLU A 113 -10.50 16.13 2.92
N MET A 114 -9.79 15.75 3.99
CA MET A 114 -10.29 15.94 5.34
C MET A 114 -10.67 17.42 5.52
N PRO A 115 -11.88 17.76 5.98
CA PRO A 115 -12.34 19.15 6.00
C PRO A 115 -11.63 20.01 7.05
N LYS A 116 -10.98 19.38 8.04
CA LYS A 116 -10.16 20.02 9.06
C LYS A 116 -8.85 19.28 9.20
N ALA A 117 -7.79 20.02 9.46
CA ALA A 117 -6.54 19.41 9.89
C ALA A 117 -6.72 18.76 11.27
N PHE A 118 -6.21 17.55 11.43
CA PHE A 118 -6.12 16.86 12.70
C PHE A 118 -4.81 17.24 13.39
N GLU A 119 -4.88 17.62 14.66
CA GLU A 119 -3.69 17.86 15.49
C GLU A 119 -3.17 16.53 16.05
N VAL A 120 -1.94 16.18 15.71
CA VAL A 120 -1.23 15.05 16.26
C VAL A 120 -0.36 15.55 17.43
N PRO A 121 -0.56 15.04 18.66
CA PRO A 121 0.26 15.40 19.81
C PRO A 121 1.75 15.04 19.62
N ALA A 122 2.59 15.62 20.48
CA ALA A 122 4.04 15.41 20.45
C ALA A 122 4.51 14.05 21.02
N SER A 123 3.64 13.31 21.68
CA SER A 123 3.93 12.01 22.29
C SER A 123 2.64 11.27 22.66
N GLY A 124 2.78 10.02 23.07
CA GLY A 124 1.67 9.16 23.48
C GLY A 124 1.20 8.22 22.37
N GLU A 125 0.10 7.53 22.64
CA GLU A 125 -0.61 6.70 21.67
C GLU A 125 -1.93 7.37 21.30
N LEU A 126 -2.38 7.16 20.08
CA LEU A 126 -3.65 7.65 19.59
C LEU A 126 -4.46 6.49 19.06
N ASP A 127 -5.72 6.44 19.49
CA ASP A 127 -6.70 5.61 18.80
C ASP A 127 -6.87 6.08 17.36
N TYR A 128 -7.30 5.14 16.52
CA TYR A 128 -7.61 5.40 15.12
C TYR A 128 -8.66 6.49 15.02
N GLN A 129 -8.39 7.47 14.17
CA GLN A 129 -9.29 8.59 13.91
C GLN A 129 -10.07 8.34 12.64
N TYR A 130 -11.38 8.51 12.71
CA TYR A 130 -12.27 8.36 11.58
C TYR A 130 -12.85 9.72 11.19
N ILE A 131 -12.83 10.00 9.90
CA ILE A 131 -13.35 11.25 9.34
C ILE A 131 -14.24 10.90 8.15
N ILE A 132 -15.50 11.34 8.21
CA ILE A 132 -16.46 11.12 7.14
C ILE A 132 -16.45 12.33 6.20
N VAL A 133 -16.15 12.10 4.92
CA VAL A 133 -16.02 13.12 3.88
C VAL A 133 -17.04 12.86 2.77
N PRO A 134 -18.09 13.70 2.62
CA PRO A 134 -19.08 13.51 1.57
C PRO A 134 -18.48 13.68 0.18
N THR A 135 -18.79 12.75 -0.73
CA THR A 135 -18.24 12.82 -2.09
C THR A 135 -18.91 13.90 -2.96
N GLY A 136 -20.18 14.20 -2.68
CA GLY A 136 -21.03 15.07 -3.50
C GLY A 136 -21.42 14.49 -4.87
N LEU A 137 -21.01 13.26 -5.19
CA LEU A 137 -21.27 12.61 -6.47
C LEU A 137 -22.76 12.41 -6.71
N LYS A 138 -23.25 12.79 -7.90
CA LYS A 138 -24.65 12.63 -8.32
C LYS A 138 -24.91 11.39 -9.16
N GLN A 139 -23.86 10.71 -9.57
CA GLN A 139 -23.88 9.50 -10.38
C GLN A 139 -22.73 8.60 -9.95
N ASP A 140 -22.90 7.30 -10.16
CA ASP A 140 -21.86 6.30 -9.92
C ASP A 140 -20.60 6.64 -10.69
N ARG A 141 -19.45 6.50 -10.05
CA ARG A 141 -18.15 6.72 -10.67
C ARG A 141 -17.23 5.53 -10.48
N TRP A 142 -16.58 5.14 -11.56
CA TRP A 142 -15.61 4.06 -11.59
C TRP A 142 -14.20 4.64 -11.48
N VAL A 143 -13.50 4.32 -10.39
CA VAL A 143 -12.14 4.77 -10.10
C VAL A 143 -11.14 3.77 -10.66
N GLN A 144 -10.34 4.21 -11.63
CA GLN A 144 -9.30 3.40 -12.27
C GLN A 144 -7.91 3.63 -11.66
N GLN A 145 -7.65 4.84 -11.17
CA GLN A 145 -6.41 5.19 -10.47
C GLN A 145 -6.73 5.98 -9.22
N VAL A 146 -5.94 5.77 -8.17
CA VAL A 146 -6.14 6.38 -6.85
C VAL A 146 -4.80 6.70 -6.21
N GLU A 147 -4.75 7.79 -5.45
CA GLU A 147 -3.60 8.14 -4.61
C GLU A 147 -4.09 8.81 -3.34
N ILE A 148 -3.56 8.39 -2.19
CA ILE A 148 -3.74 9.09 -0.92
C ILE A 148 -2.47 9.88 -0.63
N ARG A 149 -2.64 11.15 -0.25
CA ARG A 149 -1.55 12.06 0.12
C ARG A 149 -1.80 12.60 1.52
N PRO A 150 -1.00 12.18 2.50
CA PRO A 150 -0.90 12.87 3.78
C PRO A 150 -0.51 14.34 3.58
N GLY A 151 -1.11 15.22 4.38
CA GLY A 151 -0.64 16.60 4.54
C GLY A 151 0.69 16.64 5.28
N ASN A 152 0.92 15.66 6.17
CA ASN A 152 2.16 15.47 6.90
C ASN A 152 2.53 13.98 7.02
N ARG A 153 3.35 13.49 6.09
CA ARG A 153 3.82 12.09 6.04
C ARG A 153 4.62 11.67 7.29
N ALA A 154 5.18 12.61 8.04
CA ALA A 154 5.99 12.29 9.21
C ALA A 154 5.15 11.77 10.40
N VAL A 155 3.83 11.99 10.39
CA VAL A 155 2.92 11.56 11.46
C VAL A 155 1.83 10.60 11.00
N VAL A 156 1.60 10.44 9.69
CA VAL A 156 0.67 9.43 9.16
C VAL A 156 1.39 8.11 8.96
N HIS A 157 1.10 7.14 9.82
CA HIS A 157 1.65 5.80 9.70
C HIS A 157 0.89 4.97 8.65
N HIS A 158 -0.44 5.01 8.65
CA HIS A 158 -1.23 4.49 7.54
C HIS A 158 -2.61 5.17 7.47
N ALA A 159 -3.28 5.04 6.33
CA ALA A 159 -4.65 5.47 6.16
C ALA A 159 -5.43 4.45 5.32
N VAL A 160 -6.68 4.17 5.71
CA VAL A 160 -7.61 3.37 4.90
C VAL A 160 -8.78 4.24 4.53
N VAL A 161 -9.10 4.33 3.23
CA VAL A 161 -10.28 5.07 2.76
C VAL A 161 -11.34 4.06 2.35
N TYR A 162 -12.45 4.04 3.08
CA TYR A 162 -13.61 3.21 2.79
C TYR A 162 -14.65 3.98 1.97
N VAL A 163 -15.40 3.28 1.12
CA VAL A 163 -16.61 3.79 0.48
C VAL A 163 -17.80 3.44 1.37
N ARG A 164 -18.43 4.45 1.97
CA ARG A 164 -19.68 4.28 2.71
C ARG A 164 -20.86 4.60 1.80
N GLU A 165 -21.53 3.56 1.32
CA GLU A 165 -22.67 3.70 0.41
C GLU A 165 -23.88 4.39 1.06
N PRO A 166 -24.76 5.04 0.27
CA PRO A 166 -25.98 5.63 0.78
C PRO A 166 -26.83 4.62 1.56
N GLY A 167 -27.38 5.04 2.70
CA GLY A 167 -28.23 4.19 3.53
C GLY A 167 -27.47 3.20 4.43
N SER A 168 -26.14 3.10 4.32
CA SER A 168 -25.32 2.28 5.21
C SER A 168 -25.65 2.54 6.69
N ALA A 169 -25.77 1.46 7.46
CA ALA A 169 -25.96 1.56 8.92
C ALA A 169 -24.65 1.90 9.65
N TRP A 170 -23.51 1.66 9.00
CA TRP A 170 -22.20 1.94 9.57
C TRP A 170 -22.00 3.44 9.73
N LEU A 171 -21.68 3.87 10.95
CA LEU A 171 -21.44 5.28 11.31
C LEU A 171 -22.65 6.19 11.11
N ARG A 172 -23.86 5.61 11.14
CA ARG A 172 -25.10 6.39 11.12
C ARG A 172 -25.17 7.29 12.36
N GLY A 173 -25.47 8.57 12.16
CA GLY A 173 -25.55 9.56 13.23
C GLY A 173 -24.21 10.17 13.66
N GLN A 174 -23.07 9.69 13.12
CA GLN A 174 -21.78 10.34 13.33
C GLN A 174 -21.71 11.66 12.54
N ALA A 175 -21.06 12.65 13.12
CA ALA A 175 -20.90 13.96 12.49
C ALA A 175 -20.02 13.87 11.24
N LEU A 176 -20.40 14.60 10.18
CA LEU A 176 -19.61 14.69 8.96
C LEU A 176 -18.41 15.60 9.22
N GLY A 177 -17.23 15.19 8.77
CA GLY A 177 -16.01 15.99 8.82
C GLY A 177 -15.34 16.16 10.18
N GLU A 178 -16.00 15.78 11.28
CA GLU A 178 -15.39 15.79 12.60
C GLU A 178 -14.63 14.48 12.85
N PRO A 179 -13.38 14.52 13.35
CA PRO A 179 -12.67 13.33 13.80
C PRO A 179 -13.34 12.68 15.00
N PHE A 180 -13.39 11.35 15.01
CA PHE A 180 -13.86 10.57 16.14
C PHE A 180 -13.19 9.20 16.20
N THR A 181 -13.21 8.57 17.38
CA THR A 181 -12.73 7.21 17.58
C THR A 181 -13.89 6.23 17.54
N MET A 182 -13.62 4.99 17.13
CA MET A 182 -14.59 3.90 17.25
C MET A 182 -13.87 2.57 17.46
N GLN A 183 -14.62 1.60 17.95
CA GLN A 183 -14.24 0.19 17.91
C GLN A 183 -15.12 -0.56 16.91
N GLY A 184 -14.53 -1.53 16.23
CA GLY A 184 -15.25 -2.44 15.34
C GLY A 184 -14.66 -2.53 13.95
N VAL A 185 -15.17 -3.51 13.20
CA VAL A 185 -14.78 -3.78 11.80
C VAL A 185 -15.92 -3.42 10.87
N THR A 186 -15.57 -3.04 9.64
CA THR A 186 -16.52 -2.72 8.58
C THR A 186 -16.42 -3.75 7.46
N ARG A 187 -17.53 -3.97 6.75
CA ARG A 187 -17.57 -4.77 5.52
C ARG A 187 -17.66 -3.90 4.26
N ASN A 188 -17.70 -2.58 4.43
CA ASN A 188 -17.74 -1.63 3.33
C ASN A 188 -16.49 -1.78 2.44
N ASP A 189 -16.59 -1.32 1.21
CA ASP A 189 -15.50 -1.42 0.25
C ASP A 189 -14.32 -0.54 0.67
N ILE A 190 -13.11 -1.06 0.54
CA ILE A 190 -11.88 -0.27 0.65
C ILE A 190 -11.62 0.32 -0.73
N LEU A 191 -11.61 1.64 -0.82
CA LEU A 191 -11.20 2.35 -2.02
C LEU A 191 -9.68 2.24 -2.19
N PHE A 192 -8.92 2.57 -1.15
CA PHE A 192 -7.47 2.42 -1.15
C PHE A 192 -6.88 2.44 0.27
N THR A 193 -5.72 1.83 0.44
CA THR A 193 -4.94 1.84 1.68
C THR A 193 -3.58 2.47 1.42
N TYR A 194 -3.29 3.55 2.14
CA TYR A 194 -1.98 4.19 2.19
C TYR A 194 -1.12 3.54 3.27
N THR A 195 0.09 3.16 2.90
CA THR A 195 1.19 2.83 3.81
C THR A 195 2.50 3.40 3.27
N PRO A 196 3.53 3.52 4.11
CA PRO A 196 4.89 3.78 3.67
C PRO A 196 5.31 2.85 2.52
N GLY A 197 5.58 3.45 1.36
CA GLY A 197 5.92 2.73 0.12
C GLY A 197 4.74 2.34 -0.79
N ASN A 198 3.49 2.54 -0.35
CA ASN A 198 2.28 2.28 -1.13
C ASN A 198 1.31 3.46 -1.06
N SER A 199 1.53 4.46 -1.91
CA SER A 199 0.77 5.73 -1.92
C SER A 199 -0.31 5.81 -2.99
N HIS A 200 -0.23 4.98 -4.02
CA HIS A 200 -1.14 5.00 -5.17
C HIS A 200 -1.35 3.62 -5.77
N ASP A 201 -2.43 3.48 -6.53
CA ASP A 201 -2.73 2.30 -7.35
C ASP A 201 -3.33 2.65 -8.70
N GLU A 202 -3.22 1.69 -9.61
CA GLU A 202 -3.83 1.69 -10.93
C GLU A 202 -4.29 0.27 -11.28
N TRP A 203 -5.56 0.15 -11.67
CA TRP A 203 -6.11 -1.11 -12.16
C TRP A 203 -6.13 -1.16 -13.69
N PRO A 204 -5.96 -2.36 -14.30
CA PRO A 204 -5.92 -2.52 -15.75
C PRO A 204 -7.14 -1.92 -16.48
N PRO A 205 -7.01 -1.51 -17.74
CA PRO A 205 -8.14 -1.10 -18.57
C PRO A 205 -9.32 -2.08 -18.51
N GLY A 206 -10.53 -1.54 -18.33
CA GLY A 206 -11.75 -2.33 -18.17
C GLY A 206 -12.01 -2.85 -16.75
N MET A 207 -11.13 -2.54 -15.79
CA MET A 207 -11.28 -2.85 -14.36
C MET A 207 -11.20 -1.58 -13.53
N ALA A 208 -12.11 -1.39 -12.57
CA ALA A 208 -12.07 -0.24 -11.66
C ALA A 208 -12.87 -0.52 -10.38
N LYS A 209 -12.59 0.25 -9.33
CA LYS A 209 -13.43 0.28 -8.12
C LYS A 209 -14.63 1.20 -8.32
N LEU A 210 -15.73 0.96 -7.61
CA LEU A 210 -16.94 1.76 -7.71
C LEU A 210 -17.11 2.68 -6.50
N ILE A 211 -17.46 3.95 -6.76
CA ILE A 211 -18.04 4.86 -5.76
C ILE A 211 -19.48 5.14 -6.21
N PRO A 212 -20.49 4.54 -5.57
CA PRO A 212 -21.89 4.82 -5.88
C PRO A 212 -22.26 6.28 -5.64
N ALA A 213 -23.23 6.79 -6.39
CA ALA A 213 -23.78 8.12 -6.21
C ALA A 213 -24.21 8.37 -4.76
N GLY A 214 -23.90 9.55 -4.21
CA GLY A 214 -24.28 9.92 -2.85
C GLY A 214 -23.49 9.23 -1.72
N SER A 215 -22.47 8.43 -2.05
CA SER A 215 -21.59 7.82 -1.02
C SER A 215 -20.74 8.86 -0.29
N ASP A 216 -20.31 8.51 0.92
CA ASP A 216 -19.24 9.22 1.62
C ASP A 216 -17.94 8.41 1.53
N LEU A 217 -16.80 9.09 1.65
CA LEU A 217 -15.52 8.46 1.92
C LEU A 217 -15.23 8.54 3.42
N VAL A 218 -14.85 7.42 4.02
CA VAL A 218 -14.47 7.38 5.43
C VAL A 218 -12.97 7.16 5.50
N PHE A 219 -12.25 8.19 5.95
CA PHE A 219 -10.82 8.15 6.20
C PHE A 219 -10.62 7.57 7.60
N GLN A 220 -10.03 6.38 7.67
CA GLN A 220 -9.51 5.79 8.90
C GLN A 220 -8.01 6.09 8.96
N MET A 221 -7.60 6.93 9.90
CA MET A 221 -6.26 7.46 10.04
C MET A 221 -5.56 6.84 11.26
N HIS A 222 -4.39 6.25 11.04
CA HIS A 222 -3.50 5.82 12.10
C HIS A 222 -2.30 6.77 12.13
N TYR A 223 -2.24 7.57 13.20
CA TYR A 223 -1.16 8.52 13.43
C TYR A 223 -0.14 7.97 14.41
N THR A 224 1.13 8.27 14.17
CA THR A 224 2.21 8.05 15.14
C THR A 224 2.74 9.42 15.58
N PRO A 225 2.60 9.79 16.86
CA PRO A 225 3.14 11.02 17.39
C PRO A 225 4.64 11.21 17.08
N ALA A 226 4.99 12.41 16.63
CA ALA A 226 6.37 12.84 16.44
C ALA A 226 6.81 13.72 17.60
N LYS A 227 8.11 14.00 17.77
CA LYS A 227 8.66 14.79 18.90
C LYS A 227 8.11 16.22 19.08
N LYS A 228 7.24 16.68 18.18
CA LYS A 228 6.59 18.00 18.20
C LYS A 228 5.14 17.82 17.78
N VAL A 229 4.27 18.69 18.28
CA VAL A 229 2.89 18.79 17.78
C VAL A 229 2.94 19.04 16.28
N ALA A 230 2.10 18.32 15.57
CA ALA A 230 2.01 18.37 14.12
C ALA A 230 0.56 18.42 13.69
N HIS A 231 0.32 18.84 12.45
CA HIS A 231 -1.00 18.79 11.85
C HIS A 231 -0.96 17.96 10.59
N ASP A 232 -2.01 17.19 10.35
CA ASP A 232 -2.23 16.48 9.10
C ASP A 232 -3.60 16.79 8.53
N GLN A 233 -3.67 16.97 7.22
CA GLN A 233 -4.91 17.10 6.48
C GLN A 233 -4.78 16.23 5.23
N THR A 234 -5.04 14.95 5.41
CA THR A 234 -4.92 13.95 4.35
C THR A 234 -5.99 14.16 3.27
N ARG A 235 -5.60 13.95 2.01
CA ARG A 235 -6.49 13.95 0.84
C ARG A 235 -6.33 12.71 -0.01
N ILE A 236 -7.37 12.37 -0.75
CA ILE A 236 -7.38 11.32 -1.76
C ILE A 236 -7.73 11.92 -3.13
N GLY A 237 -6.91 11.61 -4.12
CA GLY A 237 -7.12 11.95 -5.52
C GLY A 237 -7.48 10.71 -6.32
N VAL A 238 -8.40 10.84 -7.27
CA VAL A 238 -8.81 9.73 -8.14
C VAL A 238 -8.83 10.16 -9.60
N ARG A 239 -8.57 9.20 -10.49
CA ARG A 239 -8.92 9.31 -11.90
C ARG A 239 -9.95 8.25 -12.25
N PHE A 240 -10.99 8.70 -12.94
CA PHE A 240 -12.10 7.86 -13.29
C PHE A 240 -11.81 7.09 -14.59
N ALA A 241 -12.35 5.89 -14.71
CA ALA A 241 -12.37 5.16 -15.96
C ALA A 241 -13.10 5.98 -17.04
N LYS A 242 -12.53 6.05 -18.24
CA LYS A 242 -13.12 6.77 -19.37
C LYS A 242 -14.41 6.12 -19.89
N GLU A 243 -14.48 4.80 -19.75
CA GLU A 243 -15.62 3.98 -20.15
C GLU A 243 -16.09 3.17 -18.93
N LYS A 244 -17.35 2.71 -18.97
CA LYS A 244 -17.85 1.81 -17.93
C LYS A 244 -17.01 0.51 -17.97
N PRO A 245 -16.36 0.12 -16.87
CA PRO A 245 -15.54 -1.07 -16.83
C PRO A 245 -16.41 -2.32 -16.95
N ALA A 246 -15.83 -3.38 -17.52
CA ALA A 246 -16.45 -4.70 -17.56
C ALA A 246 -16.31 -5.43 -16.22
N LYS A 247 -15.33 -5.03 -15.38
CA LYS A 247 -15.06 -5.66 -14.09
C LYS A 247 -15.00 -4.64 -12.95
N ARG A 248 -15.63 -4.98 -11.82
CA ARG A 248 -15.47 -4.27 -10.54
C ARG A 248 -14.30 -4.87 -9.78
N VAL A 249 -13.42 -4.02 -9.29
CA VAL A 249 -12.35 -4.43 -8.38
C VAL A 249 -12.83 -4.34 -6.94
N LEU A 250 -12.59 -5.41 -6.18
CA LEU A 250 -12.91 -5.53 -4.77
C LEU A 250 -11.63 -5.83 -3.99
N THR A 251 -11.41 -5.13 -2.87
CA THR A 251 -10.40 -5.54 -1.89
C THR A 251 -11.04 -6.49 -0.89
N LEU A 252 -10.46 -7.69 -0.81
CA LEU A 252 -10.82 -8.74 0.12
C LEU A 252 -9.67 -8.96 1.11
N GLN A 253 -9.96 -9.65 2.21
CA GLN A 253 -8.99 -9.85 3.28
C GLN A 253 -9.18 -11.22 3.95
N LEU A 254 -8.06 -11.83 4.34
CA LEU A 254 -8.01 -12.95 5.27
C LEU A 254 -7.37 -12.46 6.57
N ASN A 255 -8.15 -12.40 7.64
CA ASN A 255 -7.65 -11.96 8.95
C ASN A 255 -7.46 -13.17 9.88
N GLN A 256 -6.31 -13.23 10.56
CA GLN A 256 -6.12 -14.11 11.70
C GLN A 256 -6.36 -13.32 13.00
N ASP A 257 -7.60 -13.32 13.48
CA ASP A 257 -8.00 -12.56 14.67
C ASP A 257 -7.64 -13.28 15.99
N ARG A 258 -7.12 -14.53 15.93
CA ARG A 258 -6.76 -15.34 17.10
C ARG A 258 -5.26 -15.49 17.25
N LEU A 259 -4.55 -14.37 17.23
CA LEU A 259 -3.10 -14.34 17.52
C LEU A 259 -2.85 -14.47 19.02
N TYR A 260 -1.91 -15.34 19.37
CA TYR A 260 -1.41 -15.51 20.73
C TYR A 260 0.07 -15.88 20.68
N ILE A 261 0.93 -14.86 20.64
CA ILE A 261 2.38 -15.01 20.46
C ILE A 261 3.03 -15.01 21.85
N PRO A 262 3.66 -16.11 22.29
CA PRO A 262 4.31 -16.15 23.60
C PRO A 262 5.54 -15.21 23.66
N PRO A 263 5.94 -14.79 24.88
CA PRO A 263 7.21 -14.11 25.11
C PRO A 263 8.39 -14.88 24.55
N ASN A 264 9.46 -14.17 24.20
CA ASN A 264 10.75 -14.74 23.81
C ASN A 264 10.68 -15.78 22.66
N THR A 265 9.71 -15.64 21.75
CA THR A 265 9.47 -16.60 20.65
C THR A 265 9.93 -16.03 19.30
N PRO A 266 11.04 -16.50 18.71
CA PRO A 266 11.63 -15.87 17.51
C PRO A 266 10.97 -16.22 16.17
N ASP A 267 10.15 -17.28 16.13
CA ASP A 267 9.59 -17.84 14.89
C ASP A 267 8.15 -18.35 15.10
N TYR A 268 7.30 -17.55 15.73
CA TYR A 268 5.89 -17.92 15.91
C TYR A 268 5.16 -17.90 14.56
N ARG A 269 4.54 -19.01 14.19
CA ARG A 269 3.81 -19.15 12.93
C ARG A 269 2.30 -19.06 13.15
N ALA A 270 1.64 -18.26 12.33
CA ALA A 270 0.19 -18.17 12.26
C ALA A 270 -0.28 -18.28 10.81
N SER A 271 -1.45 -18.87 10.59
CA SER A 271 -2.03 -19.04 9.26
C SER A 271 -3.53 -18.78 9.26
N VAL A 272 -4.05 -18.25 8.15
CA VAL A 272 -5.48 -18.13 7.88
C VAL A 272 -5.75 -18.50 6.43
N SER A 273 -6.92 -19.06 6.15
CA SER A 273 -7.30 -19.46 4.80
C SER A 273 -8.77 -19.18 4.53
N GLY A 274 -9.09 -19.03 3.26
CA GLY A 274 -10.45 -18.90 2.76
C GLY A 274 -10.60 -19.60 1.41
N THR A 275 -11.85 -19.75 0.98
CA THR A 275 -12.16 -20.25 -0.36
C THR A 275 -12.90 -19.19 -1.14
N MET A 276 -12.61 -19.09 -2.43
CA MET A 276 -13.27 -18.14 -3.31
C MET A 276 -14.76 -18.52 -3.45
N PRO A 277 -15.70 -17.58 -3.26
CA PRO A 277 -17.13 -17.89 -3.33
C PRO A 277 -17.62 -18.12 -4.77
N ALA A 278 -16.95 -17.50 -5.74
CA ALA A 278 -17.26 -17.56 -7.16
C ALA A 278 -16.01 -17.19 -7.99
N ALA A 279 -16.10 -17.34 -9.31
CA ALA A 279 -15.02 -16.98 -10.21
C ALA A 279 -14.67 -15.48 -10.13
N ALA A 280 -13.38 -15.18 -10.19
CA ALA A 280 -12.85 -13.83 -10.17
C ALA A 280 -11.45 -13.80 -10.81
N THR A 281 -10.87 -12.62 -10.99
CA THR A 281 -9.48 -12.48 -11.42
C THR A 281 -8.65 -11.85 -10.31
N LEU A 282 -7.66 -12.56 -9.77
CA LEU A 282 -6.72 -12.03 -8.78
C LEU A 282 -5.79 -11.00 -9.43
N LEU A 283 -5.65 -9.84 -8.80
CA LEU A 283 -4.88 -8.71 -9.33
C LEU A 283 -3.64 -8.41 -8.50
N SER A 284 -3.77 -8.39 -7.18
CA SER A 284 -2.67 -7.99 -6.28
C SER A 284 -2.78 -8.66 -4.91
N LEU A 285 -1.66 -8.67 -4.20
CA LEU A 285 -1.51 -9.19 -2.85
C LEU A 285 -0.89 -8.09 -1.97
N TYR A 286 -1.37 -7.93 -0.74
CA TYR A 286 -0.90 -6.90 0.18
C TYR A 286 -0.82 -7.45 1.62
N PRO A 287 0.36 -7.96 2.05
CA PRO A 287 0.55 -8.47 3.40
C PRO A 287 0.62 -7.34 4.42
N HIS A 288 -0.01 -7.54 5.58
CA HIS A 288 0.02 -6.59 6.68
C HIS A 288 0.25 -7.30 8.03
N MET A 289 1.26 -6.82 8.75
CA MET A 289 1.65 -7.16 10.12
C MET A 289 2.24 -5.92 10.82
N HIS A 290 2.33 -5.94 12.16
CA HIS A 290 2.97 -4.90 12.95
C HIS A 290 4.47 -5.18 13.18
N LEU A 291 5.02 -4.66 14.29
CA LEU A 291 6.45 -4.54 14.57
C LEU A 291 7.18 -5.90 14.66
N ARG A 292 6.47 -6.99 14.94
CA ARG A 292 7.05 -8.33 15.12
C ARG A 292 6.96 -9.17 13.86
N GLY A 293 6.28 -8.68 12.81
CA GLY A 293 6.25 -9.33 11.51
C GLY A 293 7.65 -9.58 10.95
N LYS A 294 7.93 -10.85 10.61
CA LYS A 294 9.22 -11.31 10.07
C LYS A 294 9.07 -11.78 8.64
N GLN A 295 8.10 -12.66 8.36
CA GLN A 295 7.85 -13.21 7.03
C GLN A 295 6.34 -13.31 6.77
N PHE A 296 5.92 -13.14 5.52
CA PHE A 296 4.53 -13.36 5.10
C PHE A 296 4.47 -14.17 3.79
N GLU A 297 3.55 -15.11 3.67
CA GLU A 297 3.38 -15.95 2.49
C GLU A 297 1.91 -16.02 2.07
N TYR A 298 1.67 -16.00 0.76
CA TYR A 298 0.40 -16.35 0.12
C TYR A 298 0.58 -17.60 -0.72
N THR A 299 -0.33 -18.56 -0.56
CA THR A 299 -0.44 -19.72 -1.44
C THR A 299 -1.86 -19.86 -2.00
N LEU A 300 -1.97 -20.33 -3.23
CA LEU A 300 -3.22 -20.68 -3.88
C LEU A 300 -3.23 -22.17 -4.22
N ASN A 301 -4.17 -22.92 -3.64
CA ASN A 301 -4.25 -24.38 -3.77
C ASN A 301 -2.89 -25.06 -3.48
N GLY A 302 -2.15 -24.56 -2.48
CA GLY A 302 -0.82 -25.03 -2.10
C GLY A 302 0.34 -24.56 -2.98
N LYS A 303 0.09 -23.79 -4.05
CA LYS A 303 1.14 -23.19 -4.88
C LYS A 303 1.51 -21.81 -4.37
N LEU A 304 2.80 -21.54 -4.23
CA LEU A 304 3.31 -20.24 -3.81
C LEU A 304 2.91 -19.14 -4.80
N LEU A 305 2.32 -18.06 -4.29
CA LEU A 305 2.11 -16.83 -5.04
C LEU A 305 3.13 -15.76 -4.65
N LEU A 306 3.21 -15.45 -3.35
CA LEU A 306 4.09 -14.44 -2.80
C LEU A 306 4.72 -14.95 -1.52
N ARG A 307 6.02 -14.80 -1.36
CA ARG A 307 6.70 -14.86 -0.07
C ARG A 307 7.47 -13.57 0.14
N VAL A 308 7.31 -12.96 1.31
CA VAL A 308 8.06 -11.79 1.78
C VAL A 308 8.94 -12.26 2.93
N ASN A 309 10.25 -12.38 2.70
CA ASN A 309 11.17 -12.99 3.67
C ASN A 309 11.62 -12.03 4.79
N ASP A 310 11.85 -10.77 4.44
CA ASP A 310 12.31 -9.72 5.34
C ASP A 310 11.23 -8.65 5.45
N TYR A 311 10.10 -9.02 6.06
CA TYR A 311 8.99 -8.08 6.24
C TYR A 311 9.48 -6.84 7.00
N ASP A 312 9.13 -5.67 6.48
CA ASP A 312 9.46 -4.39 7.10
C ASP A 312 8.17 -3.62 7.39
N PHE A 313 7.87 -3.44 8.66
CA PHE A 313 6.73 -2.65 9.12
C PHE A 313 6.74 -1.22 8.55
N TYR A 314 7.91 -0.66 8.28
CA TYR A 314 8.08 0.67 7.71
C TYR A 314 8.04 0.68 6.17
N TRP A 315 7.88 -0.48 5.52
CA TRP A 315 7.71 -0.63 4.07
C TRP A 315 6.68 -1.71 3.75
N GLN A 316 5.41 -1.32 3.72
CA GLN A 316 4.29 -2.23 3.48
C GLN A 316 3.80 -2.04 2.05
N LEU A 317 4.21 -2.96 1.17
CA LEU A 317 4.05 -2.83 -0.27
C LEU A 317 2.91 -3.70 -0.80
N THR A 318 2.18 -3.18 -1.79
CA THR A 318 1.30 -3.99 -2.64
C THR A 318 2.13 -4.70 -3.71
N TYR A 319 1.83 -5.96 -3.98
CA TYR A 319 2.46 -6.78 -5.01
C TYR A 319 1.45 -7.04 -6.13
N ARG A 320 1.59 -6.32 -7.25
CA ARG A 320 0.67 -6.39 -8.40
C ARG A 320 1.11 -7.49 -9.35
N LEU A 321 0.25 -8.48 -9.59
CA LEU A 321 0.60 -9.60 -10.46
C LEU A 321 0.93 -9.09 -11.87
N ALA A 322 2.06 -9.52 -12.42
CA ALA A 322 2.42 -9.20 -13.81
C ALA A 322 1.42 -9.83 -14.80
N ALA A 323 0.90 -11.00 -14.44
CA ALA A 323 -0.19 -11.68 -15.14
C ALA A 323 -1.34 -11.94 -14.14
N PRO A 324 -2.47 -11.21 -14.23
CA PRO A 324 -3.65 -11.47 -13.42
C PRO A 324 -4.10 -12.93 -13.51
N LEU A 325 -4.40 -13.54 -12.37
CA LEU A 325 -4.67 -14.98 -12.29
C LEU A 325 -6.18 -15.23 -12.22
N GLN A 326 -6.70 -16.14 -13.05
CA GLN A 326 -8.10 -16.55 -12.94
C GLN A 326 -8.29 -17.45 -11.73
N LEU A 327 -9.29 -17.11 -10.93
CA LEU A 327 -9.76 -17.85 -9.78
C LEU A 327 -11.10 -18.50 -10.10
N HIS A 328 -11.28 -19.72 -9.63
CA HIS A 328 -12.53 -20.46 -9.70
C HIS A 328 -13.21 -20.51 -8.33
N ALA A 329 -14.51 -20.84 -8.32
CA ALA A 329 -15.18 -21.13 -7.06
C ALA A 329 -14.44 -22.26 -6.33
N HIS A 330 -14.33 -22.15 -5.01
CA HIS A 330 -13.63 -23.08 -4.12
C HIS A 330 -12.11 -23.11 -4.18
N ASP A 331 -11.48 -22.33 -5.06
CA ASP A 331 -10.03 -22.09 -4.99
C ASP A 331 -9.67 -21.59 -3.59
N ARG A 332 -8.65 -22.22 -2.99
CA ARG A 332 -8.23 -21.98 -1.61
C ARG A 332 -7.04 -21.03 -1.58
N LEU A 333 -7.26 -19.84 -1.05
CA LEU A 333 -6.19 -18.88 -0.74
C LEU A 333 -5.81 -19.04 0.74
N GLU A 334 -4.52 -19.12 1.01
CA GLU A 334 -3.97 -19.25 2.36
C GLU A 334 -2.85 -18.26 2.58
N CYS A 335 -2.88 -17.60 3.74
CA CYS A 335 -1.86 -16.68 4.20
C CYS A 335 -1.15 -17.29 5.41
N THR A 336 0.18 -17.25 5.43
CA THR A 336 1.00 -17.70 6.56
C THR A 336 1.97 -16.59 6.94
N ALA A 337 1.99 -16.22 8.22
CA ALA A 337 2.88 -15.22 8.79
C ALA A 337 3.84 -15.85 9.79
N VAL A 338 5.03 -15.28 9.90
CA VAL A 338 6.02 -15.58 10.94
C VAL A 338 6.29 -14.30 11.72
N PHE A 339 6.31 -14.41 13.04
CA PHE A 339 6.57 -13.31 13.97
C PHE A 339 7.79 -13.60 14.84
N ASP A 340 8.55 -12.55 15.15
CA ASP A 340 9.68 -12.58 16.10
C ASP A 340 9.34 -11.73 17.33
N ASN A 341 8.85 -12.40 18.38
CA ASN A 341 8.66 -11.84 19.71
C ASN A 341 9.86 -12.14 20.64
N SER A 342 11.07 -12.24 20.10
CA SER A 342 12.29 -12.46 20.88
C SER A 342 13.02 -11.15 21.19
N ARG A 343 13.98 -11.22 22.12
CA ARG A 343 14.91 -10.11 22.44
C ARG A 343 15.84 -9.73 21.29
N ASN A 344 15.99 -10.61 20.29
CA ASN A 344 16.87 -10.37 19.15
C ASN A 344 16.21 -9.54 18.05
N ASN A 345 14.89 -9.36 18.09
CA ASN A 345 14.19 -8.47 17.17
C ASN A 345 14.34 -7.02 17.66
N PRO A 346 15.11 -6.15 16.97
CA PRO A 346 15.33 -4.77 17.39
C PRO A 346 14.06 -3.90 17.28
N ARG A 347 13.02 -4.38 16.60
CA ARG A 347 11.73 -3.70 16.46
C ARG A 347 10.74 -4.12 17.54
N ASN A 348 11.03 -5.17 18.32
CA ASN A 348 10.13 -5.66 19.35
C ASN A 348 10.11 -4.69 20.55
N PRO A 349 8.96 -4.04 20.85
CA PRO A 349 8.87 -3.08 21.95
C PRO A 349 8.94 -3.74 23.33
N ASP A 350 8.46 -4.98 23.45
CA ASP A 350 8.50 -5.75 24.69
C ASP A 350 8.56 -7.26 24.39
N PRO A 351 9.73 -7.90 24.58
CA PRO A 351 9.92 -9.34 24.33
C PRO A 351 9.46 -10.23 25.49
N ASP A 352 9.17 -9.67 26.66
CA ASP A 352 8.77 -10.44 27.84
C ASP A 352 7.24 -10.57 27.98
N ASP A 353 6.48 -9.84 27.17
CA ASP A 353 5.02 -9.89 27.17
C ASP A 353 4.42 -10.84 26.11
N PHE A 354 3.19 -11.28 26.38
CA PHE A 354 2.35 -12.00 25.43
C PHE A 354 1.72 -11.02 24.45
N VAL A 355 1.80 -11.33 23.16
CA VAL A 355 1.24 -10.46 22.12
C VAL A 355 -0.03 -11.08 21.57
N ARG A 356 -1.06 -10.24 21.39
CA ARG A 356 -2.39 -10.62 20.89
C ARG A 356 -2.75 -9.81 19.66
N TYR A 357 -3.84 -10.21 19.01
CA TYR A 357 -4.43 -9.37 17.97
C TYR A 357 -4.89 -8.03 18.56
N GLY A 358 -4.52 -6.92 17.92
CA GLY A 358 -4.92 -5.58 18.36
C GLY A 358 -4.57 -4.50 17.35
N GLN A 359 -5.09 -3.29 17.58
CA GLN A 359 -4.98 -2.17 16.64
C GLN A 359 -3.68 -1.40 16.79
N GLN A 360 -3.04 -1.46 17.97
CA GLN A 360 -1.82 -0.72 18.23
C GLN A 360 -0.60 -1.41 17.61
N SER A 361 0.40 -0.63 17.23
CA SER A 361 1.63 -1.17 16.63
C SER A 361 2.41 -2.10 17.58
N SER A 362 2.19 -1.95 18.89
CA SER A 362 2.70 -2.79 19.97
C SER A 362 1.92 -4.09 20.18
N ASP A 363 0.66 -4.15 19.74
CA ASP A 363 -0.09 -5.39 19.52
C ASP A 363 0.40 -6.07 18.23
N GLU A 364 -0.34 -7.06 17.71
CA GLU A 364 -0.13 -7.56 16.36
C GLU A 364 -1.39 -7.65 15.49
N MET A 365 -1.16 -7.66 14.18
CA MET A 365 -2.13 -8.03 13.16
C MET A 365 -1.53 -9.06 12.21
N MET A 366 -2.40 -9.89 11.64
CA MET A 366 -2.08 -10.71 10.49
C MET A 366 -3.22 -10.58 9.51
N ILE A 367 -3.02 -9.76 8.48
CA ILE A 367 -4.02 -9.54 7.45
C ILE A 367 -3.40 -9.78 6.09
N GLY A 368 -3.99 -10.73 5.36
CA GLY A 368 -3.69 -10.92 3.95
C GLY A 368 -4.71 -10.21 3.08
N PHE A 369 -4.42 -8.98 2.65
CA PHE A 369 -5.27 -8.26 1.70
C PHE A 369 -4.99 -8.71 0.27
N PHE A 370 -6.02 -8.70 -0.57
CA PHE A 370 -5.87 -9.00 -2.00
C PHE A 370 -6.99 -8.35 -2.80
N ASP A 371 -6.66 -7.89 -4.01
CA ASP A 371 -7.65 -7.38 -4.95
C ASP A 371 -8.09 -8.46 -5.93
N VAL A 372 -9.40 -8.53 -6.15
CA VAL A 372 -10.01 -9.35 -7.19
C VAL A 372 -10.90 -8.51 -8.11
N ALA A 373 -10.88 -8.81 -9.40
CA ALA A 373 -11.83 -8.31 -10.38
C ALA A 373 -12.99 -9.31 -10.56
N VAL A 374 -14.21 -8.83 -10.35
CA VAL A 374 -15.48 -9.57 -10.53
C VAL A 374 -16.32 -8.88 -11.60
N ASP A 375 -17.45 -9.48 -12.00
CA ASP A 375 -18.37 -8.80 -12.92
C ASP A 375 -18.79 -7.42 -12.38
N ALA A 376 -18.81 -6.40 -13.25
CA ALA A 376 -19.11 -5.03 -12.84
C ALA A 376 -20.51 -4.84 -12.24
N SER A 377 -21.45 -5.77 -12.46
CA SER A 377 -22.77 -5.70 -11.84
C SER A 377 -22.81 -6.19 -10.39
N LEU A 378 -21.77 -6.88 -9.92
CA LEU A 378 -21.76 -7.46 -8.58
C LEU A 378 -21.21 -6.47 -7.55
N ASP A 379 -21.87 -6.36 -6.42
CA ASP A 379 -21.26 -5.81 -5.22
C ASP A 379 -20.48 -6.86 -4.41
N LYS A 380 -19.78 -6.40 -3.37
CA LYS A 380 -19.00 -7.27 -2.49
C LYS A 380 -19.85 -8.30 -1.76
N PHE A 381 -21.05 -7.93 -1.31
CA PHE A 381 -21.95 -8.84 -0.61
C PHE A 381 -22.52 -9.89 -1.56
N GLU A 382 -23.01 -9.49 -2.73
CA GLU A 382 -23.52 -10.37 -3.77
C GLU A 382 -22.47 -11.38 -4.23
N TYR A 383 -21.21 -10.95 -4.37
CA TYR A 383 -20.10 -11.84 -4.68
C TYR A 383 -19.96 -13.00 -3.66
N PHE A 384 -20.11 -12.72 -2.37
CA PHE A 384 -20.11 -13.76 -1.34
C PHE A 384 -21.44 -14.54 -1.23
N GLU A 385 -22.58 -13.95 -1.62
CA GLU A 385 -23.87 -14.62 -1.61
C GLU A 385 -24.06 -15.64 -2.73
N GLN A 386 -23.35 -15.53 -3.85
CA GLN A 386 -23.39 -16.54 -4.93
C GLN A 386 -23.15 -17.97 -4.42
N ARG A 387 -22.35 -18.11 -3.35
CA ARG A 387 -22.11 -19.38 -2.64
C ARG A 387 -23.40 -20.05 -2.14
N ARG A 388 -24.42 -19.28 -1.71
CA ARG A 388 -25.68 -19.82 -1.17
C ARG A 388 -26.62 -20.35 -2.25
N LYS A 389 -26.61 -19.74 -3.44
CA LYS A 389 -27.49 -20.16 -4.55
C LYS A 389 -26.99 -21.43 -5.24
N GLN A 390 -25.68 -21.67 -5.24
CA GLN A 390 -25.07 -22.88 -5.78
C GLN A 390 -25.14 -24.08 -4.81
N SER A 391 -25.17 -23.86 -3.48
CA SER A 391 -25.33 -24.95 -2.50
C SER A 391 -26.78 -25.42 -2.28
N MET A 392 -27.76 -24.73 -2.88
CA MET A 392 -29.19 -25.07 -2.83
C MET A 392 -29.69 -25.71 -4.13
N ARG A 393 -28.80 -25.89 -5.11
CA ARG A 393 -29.02 -26.69 -6.32
C ARG A 393 -28.13 -27.91 -6.24
#